data_AF-A0A7C5DU28-F1
#
_entry.id   AF-A0A7C5DU28-F1
#
_cell.length_a   1.000
_cell.length_b   1.000
_cell.length_c   1.000
_cell.angle_alpha   90.00
_cell.angle_beta   90.00
_cell.angle_gamma   90.00
#
_symmetry.space_group_name_H-M   'P 1'
#
loop_
_entity.id
_entity.type
_entity.pdbx_description
1 polymer ?
#
loop_
_entity_poly.entity_id
_entity_poly.type
_entity_poly.pdbx_seq_one_letter_code
_entity_poly.pdbx_strand_id
1 'polypeptide(L)' 'MPDITKVLPDVEVIRRKGENPESMYENLMALRGEHIDRCVLYVFRCAVYFSSNSVHEPELLKWWNWKDGK' A
#
# COMPACT_ATOMS: atom_id res chain seq x y z
N MET A 1 0.54 16.99 4.58
CA MET A 1 0.35 15.56 4.89
C MET A 1 1.59 14.85 4.36
N PRO A 2 2.30 14.03 5.15
CA PRO A 2 3.63 13.58 4.77
C PRO A 2 3.52 12.68 3.54
N ASP A 3 4.43 12.93 2.61
CA ASP A 3 4.64 12.17 1.38
C ASP A 3 4.71 10.66 1.71
N ILE A 4 4.01 9.82 0.96
CA ILE A 4 3.98 8.36 1.16
C ILE A 4 5.39 7.76 1.17
N THR A 5 6.34 8.41 0.50
CA THR A 5 7.77 8.07 0.49
C THR A 5 8.48 8.28 1.83
N LYS A 6 7.93 9.09 2.74
CA LYS A 6 8.52 9.40 4.06
C LYS A 6 7.98 8.55 5.20
N VAL A 7 6.89 7.82 4.99
CA VAL A 7 6.25 6.98 6.04
C VAL A 7 6.84 5.56 6.07
N LEU A 8 7.58 5.17 5.03
CA LEU A 8 7.84 3.77 4.71
C LEU A 8 9.33 3.46 4.42
N PRO A 9 10.29 3.72 5.34
CA PRO A 9 11.66 3.25 5.18
C PRO A 9 11.79 1.72 5.34
N ASP A 10 10.89 1.05 6.08
CA ASP A 10 10.94 -0.41 6.34
C ASP A 10 10.29 -1.29 5.25
N VAL A 11 9.80 -0.70 4.16
CA VAL A 11 8.95 -1.40 3.18
C VAL A 11 9.64 -1.53 1.83
N GLU A 12 10.94 -1.84 1.88
CA GLU A 12 11.72 -2.25 0.71
C GLU A 12 11.07 -3.44 -0.05
N VAL A 13 10.13 -4.15 0.59
CA VAL A 13 9.26 -5.16 -0.01
C VAL A 13 8.37 -4.61 -1.13
N ILE A 14 7.89 -3.35 -1.09
CA ILE A 14 6.97 -2.81 -2.14
C ILE A 14 7.65 -2.65 -3.50
N ARG A 15 8.97 -2.85 -3.58
CA ARG A 15 9.72 -2.69 -4.83
C ARG A 15 9.51 -3.83 -5.84
N ARG A 16 8.79 -4.89 -5.49
CA ARG A 16 8.42 -5.94 -6.46
C ARG A 16 7.12 -5.58 -7.19
N LYS A 17 7.27 -5.21 -8.47
CA LYS A 17 6.15 -5.10 -9.42
C LYS A 17 5.39 -6.43 -9.45
N GLY A 18 4.10 -6.39 -9.12
CA GLY A 18 3.22 -7.56 -9.16
C GLY A 18 3.02 -8.30 -7.84
N GLU A 19 3.52 -7.79 -6.71
CA GLU A 19 3.10 -8.31 -5.41
C GLU A 19 1.64 -7.93 -5.10
N ASN A 20 0.93 -8.89 -4.51
CA ASN A 20 -0.46 -8.74 -4.14
C ASN A 20 -0.54 -7.93 -2.81
N PRO A 21 -1.21 -6.77 -2.78
CA PRO A 21 -1.23 -5.90 -1.61
C PRO A 21 -1.87 -6.55 -0.38
N GLU A 22 -2.81 -7.49 -0.57
CA GLU A 22 -3.38 -8.29 0.51
C GLU A 22 -2.32 -9.22 1.12
N SER A 23 -1.51 -9.90 0.32
CA SER A 23 -0.41 -10.73 0.83
C SER A 23 0.65 -9.91 1.58
N MET A 24 0.94 -8.69 1.13
CA MET A 24 1.85 -7.78 1.85
C MET A 24 1.29 -7.40 3.23
N TYR A 25 -0.01 -7.14 3.29
CA TYR A 25 -0.70 -6.84 4.53
C TYR A 25 -0.74 -8.03 5.49
N GLU A 26 -1.03 -9.24 4.99
CA GLU A 26 -0.98 -10.48 5.78
C GLU A 26 0.42 -10.74 6.33
N ASN A 27 1.46 -10.57 5.49
CA ASN A 27 2.85 -10.70 5.93
C ASN A 27 3.20 -9.68 7.00
N LEU A 28 2.72 -8.43 6.88
CA LEU A 28 2.95 -7.40 7.89
C LEU A 28 2.27 -7.74 9.23
N MET A 29 1.04 -8.25 9.20
CA MET A 29 0.36 -8.74 10.41
C MET A 29 1.11 -9.93 11.02
N ALA A 30 1.58 -10.87 10.21
CA ALA A 30 2.36 -12.01 10.66
C ALA A 30 3.70 -11.60 11.28
N LEU A 31 4.37 -10.60 10.69
CA LEU A 31 5.64 -10.05 11.19
C LEU A 31 5.46 -9.28 12.49
N ARG A 32 4.41 -8.45 12.60
CA ARG A 32 4.14 -7.71 13.84
C ARG A 32 3.52 -8.58 14.93
N GLY A 33 2.89 -9.70 14.56
CA GLY A 33 2.17 -10.57 15.48
C GLY A 33 0.90 -9.93 16.05
N GLU A 34 0.38 -8.88 15.41
CA GLU A 34 -0.79 -8.12 15.85
C GLU A 34 -1.72 -7.81 14.68
N HIS A 35 -2.99 -7.55 14.99
CA HIS A 35 -3.96 -7.14 13.99
C HIS A 35 -3.73 -5.66 13.64
N ILE A 36 -3.36 -5.40 12.40
CA ILE A 36 -3.13 -4.05 11.88
C ILE A 36 -4.46 -3.48 11.37
N ASP A 37 -4.58 -2.16 11.31
CA ASP A 37 -5.73 -1.53 10.68
C ASP A 37 -5.73 -1.75 9.16
N ARG A 38 -6.93 -2.00 8.60
CA ARG A 38 -7.13 -2.10 7.14
C ARG A 38 -6.73 -0.84 6.37
N CYS A 39 -6.54 0.30 7.04
CA CYS A 39 -6.01 1.50 6.40
C CYS A 39 -4.65 1.26 5.75
N VAL A 40 -3.83 0.36 6.31
CA VAL A 40 -2.52 -0.02 5.79
C VAL A 40 -2.66 -0.84 4.49
N LEU A 41 -3.67 -1.71 4.39
CA LEU A 41 -3.99 -2.42 3.14
C LEU A 41 -4.25 -1.44 1.99
N TYR A 42 -4.98 -0.36 2.23
CA TYR A 42 -5.29 0.64 1.21
C TYR A 42 -4.05 1.42 0.76
N VAL A 43 -3.11 1.66 1.68
CA VAL A 43 -1.81 2.24 1.36
C VAL A 43 -0.99 1.28 0.49
N PHE A 44 -1.00 -0.02 0.79
CA PHE A 44 -0.36 -1.03 -0.06
C PHE A 44 -0.95 -1.07 -1.46
N ARG A 45 -2.27 -1.07 -1.60
CA ARG A 45 -2.96 -1.00 -2.91
C ARG A 45 -2.51 0.23 -3.71
N CYS A 46 -2.48 1.40 -3.06
CA CYS A 46 -2.02 2.64 -3.68
C CYS A 46 -0.55 2.56 -4.10
N ALA A 47 0.31 1.96 -3.28
CA ALA A 47 1.75 1.87 -3.55
C ALA A 47 2.05 0.86 -4.68
N VAL A 48 1.35 -0.27 -4.74
CA VAL A 48 1.44 -1.23 -5.85
C VAL A 48 0.95 -0.61 -7.16
N TYR A 49 -0.15 0.15 -7.13
CA TYR A 49 -0.65 0.89 -8.29
C TYR A 49 0.37 1.94 -8.78
N PHE A 50 0.96 2.70 -7.86
CA PHE A 50 2.00 3.68 -8.16
C PHE A 50 3.26 3.02 -8.77
N SER A 51 3.69 1.88 -8.23
CA SER A 51 4.87 1.15 -8.74
C SER A 51 4.63 0.50 -10.11
N SER A 52 3.40 0.04 -10.37
CA SER A 52 3.07 -0.72 -11.58
C SER A 52 2.76 0.16 -12.80
N ASN A 53 2.24 1.37 -12.58
CA ASN A 53 1.92 2.30 -13.66
C ASN A 53 3.05 3.31 -13.86
N SER A 54 3.25 3.83 -15.07
CA SER A 54 4.17 4.97 -15.31
C SER A 54 3.43 6.30 -15.44
N VAL A 55 2.14 6.23 -15.77
CA VAL A 55 1.20 7.36 -15.82
C VAL A 55 0.16 7.10 -14.75
N HIS A 56 -0.02 8.05 -13.84
CA HIS A 56 -0.90 7.87 -12.69
C HIS A 56 -2.11 8.78 -12.79
N GLU A 57 -3.29 8.24 -12.47
CA GLU A 57 -4.47 9.07 -12.28
C GLU A 57 -4.39 9.75 -10.90
N PRO A 58 -4.49 11.10 -10.83
CA PRO A 58 -4.33 11.83 -9.57
C PRO A 58 -5.41 11.50 -8.53
N GLU A 59 -6.54 10.92 -8.97
CA GLU A 59 -7.55 10.39 -8.07
C GLU A 59 -7.12 9.06 -7.43
N LEU A 60 -6.38 8.20 -8.13
CA LEU A 60 -5.92 6.91 -7.62
C LEU A 60 -4.67 7.01 -6.74
N LEU A 61 -3.97 8.16 -6.78
CA LEU A 61 -2.89 8.49 -5.82
C LEU A 61 -3.41 8.74 -4.39
N LYS A 62 -4.72 8.85 -4.23
CA LYS A 62 -5.36 9.04 -2.94
C LYS A 62 -5.66 7.68 -2.32
N TRP A 63 -4.87 7.27 -1.32
CA TRP A 63 -5.03 5.97 -0.65
C TRP A 63 -6.46 5.71 -0.14
N TRP A 64 -7.21 6.75 0.23
CA TRP A 64 -8.60 6.62 0.68
C TRP A 64 -9.59 6.21 -0.41
N ASN A 65 -9.22 6.32 -1.69
CA ASN A 65 -10.02 5.83 -2.82
C ASN A 65 -9.92 4.31 -3.00
N TRP A 66 -9.01 3.64 -2.28
CA TRP A 66 -8.81 2.19 -2.30
C TRP A 66 -9.58 1.45 -1.20
N LYS A 67 -10.38 2.18 -0.40
CA LYS A 67 -11.26 1.59 0.62
C LYS A 67 -12.26 0.64 -0.03
N ASP A 68 -12.51 -0.51 0.60
CA ASP A 68 -13.55 -1.45 0.16
C ASP A 68 -14.93 -0.80 0.29
N GLY A 69 -15.42 -0.16 -0.77
CA GLY A 69 -16.62 0.66 -0.73
C GLY A 69 -16.87 1.53 -1.97
N LYS A 70 -16.50 1.04 -3.15
CA LYS A 70 -17.00 1.55 -4.43
C LYS A 70 -17.54 0.40 -5.27
#